data_AF-A0A939L7U8-F1
#
_entry.id   AF-A0A939L7U8-F1
#
_cell.length_a   1.000
_cell.length_b   1.000
_cell.length_c   1.000
_cell.angle_alpha   90.00
_cell.angle_beta   90.00
_cell.angle_gamma   90.00
#
_symmetry.space_group_name_H-M   'P 1'
#
loop_
_entity.id
_entity.type
_entity.pdbx_description
1 polymer ?
#
loop_
_entity_poly.entity_id
_entity_poly.type
_entity_poly.pdbx_seq_one_letter_code
_entity_poly.pdbx_strand_id
1 'polypeptide(L)'
;MSTTAHTNEWPGVRPEVVAEVVAGLSARLQKRLDAAAAKLAQRPVAREGDEWRVQVDEEALLVLHAPGGVVAGPGDVRCGCLLAPA
;
A
#
# COMPACT_ATOMS: atom_id res chain seq x y z
N MET A 1 27.38 -8.70 -0.31
CA MET A 1 27.25 -7.57 0.63
C MET A 1 26.10 -6.72 0.14
N SER A 2 24.89 -6.93 0.67
CA SER A 2 23.72 -6.18 0.23
C SER A 2 23.23 -5.34 1.41
N THR A 3 23.48 -4.05 1.28
CA THR A 3 23.22 -2.99 2.26
C THR A 3 21.76 -2.96 2.67
N THR A 4 21.50 -3.17 3.97
CA THR A 4 20.22 -2.89 4.62
C THR A 4 20.03 -1.38 4.72
N ALA A 5 19.29 -0.79 3.80
CA ALA A 5 18.76 0.57 3.91
C ALA A 5 17.24 0.48 4.19
N HIS A 6 16.88 0.40 5.48
CA HIS A 6 15.49 0.50 5.93
C HIS A 6 15.18 1.96 6.27
N THR A 7 14.86 2.76 5.26
CA THR A 7 14.01 3.94 5.45
C THR A 7 13.28 4.22 4.14
N ASN A 8 12.08 3.64 4.04
CA ASN A 8 11.09 3.83 2.97
C ASN A 8 11.29 2.98 1.69
N GLU A 9 11.12 1.67 1.84
CA GLU A 9 10.96 0.73 0.72
C GLU A 9 9.65 0.94 -0.06
N TRP A 10 8.70 1.71 0.49
CA TRP A 10 7.41 1.99 -0.11
C TRP A 10 7.48 3.13 -1.13
N PRO A 11 6.67 3.09 -2.21
CA PRO A 11 6.56 4.22 -3.11
C PRO A 11 5.93 5.41 -2.40
N GLY A 12 6.24 6.62 -2.87
CA GLY A 12 5.47 7.80 -2.49
C GLY A 12 4.02 7.67 -2.94
N VAL A 13 3.12 8.42 -2.32
CA VAL A 13 1.71 8.49 -2.72
C VAL A 13 1.32 9.95 -2.80
N ARG A 14 0.63 10.34 -3.88
CA ARG A 14 0.10 11.69 -3.98
C ARG A 14 -0.90 11.98 -2.85
N PRO A 15 -0.84 13.14 -2.18
CA PRO A 15 -1.75 13.46 -1.08
C PRO A 15 -3.23 13.38 -1.46
N GLU A 16 -3.55 13.74 -2.71
CA GLU A 16 -4.93 13.69 -3.22
C GLU A 16 -5.47 12.26 -3.27
N VAL A 17 -4.63 11.28 -3.60
CA VAL A 17 -5.01 9.85 -3.62
C VAL A 17 -5.32 9.36 -2.21
N VAL A 18 -4.50 9.76 -1.22
CA VAL A 18 -4.75 9.42 0.18
C VAL A 18 -6.07 10.03 0.65
N ALA A 19 -6.31 11.30 0.35
CA ALA A 19 -7.53 11.99 0.76
C ALA A 19 -8.79 11.32 0.17
N GLU A 20 -8.78 10.98 -1.12
CA GLU A 20 -9.89 10.32 -1.80
C GLU A 20 -10.21 8.94 -1.21
N VAL A 21 -9.18 8.09 -1.04
CA VAL A 21 -9.35 6.75 -0.47
C VAL A 21 -9.86 6.81 0.96
N VAL A 22 -9.30 7.69 1.79
CA VAL A 22 -9.72 7.84 3.20
C VAL A 22 -11.14 8.39 3.31
N ALA A 23 -11.53 9.33 2.45
CA ALA A 23 -12.89 9.87 2.41
C ALA A 23 -13.94 8.82 2.03
N GLY A 24 -13.58 7.82 1.22
CA GLY A 24 -14.44 6.69 0.87
C GLY A 24 -14.64 5.66 2.00
N LEU A 25 -13.85 5.70 3.08
CA LEU A 25 -13.96 4.75 4.19
C LEU A 25 -15.10 5.11 5.14
N SER A 26 -15.81 4.10 5.64
CA SER A 26 -16.73 4.28 6.78
C SER A 26 -15.98 4.76 8.03
N ALA A 27 -16.69 5.45 8.94
CA ALA A 27 -16.11 5.94 10.20
C ALA A 27 -15.44 4.83 11.05
N ARG A 28 -15.95 3.59 10.96
CA ARG A 28 -15.36 2.43 11.63
C ARG A 28 -14.00 2.06 11.02
N LEU A 29 -13.86 2.13 9.71
CA LEU A 29 -12.62 1.80 9.00
C LEU A 29 -11.57 2.90 9.16
N GLN A 30 -11.98 4.17 9.11
CA GLN A 30 -11.07 5.30 9.37
C GLN A 30 -10.39 5.16 10.74
N LYS A 31 -11.14 4.80 11.80
CA LYS A 31 -10.60 4.56 13.15
C LYS A 31 -9.59 3.41 13.23
N ARG A 32 -9.54 2.52 12.24
CA ARG A 32 -8.64 1.35 12.21
C ARG A 32 -7.45 1.56 11.28
N LEU A 33 -7.41 2.65 10.51
CA LEU A 33 -6.45 2.86 9.44
C LEU A 33 -5.01 2.86 9.95
N ASP A 34 -4.71 3.65 10.99
CA ASP A 34 -3.34 3.74 11.53
C ASP A 34 -2.83 2.39 12.06
N ALA A 35 -3.70 1.65 12.76
CA ALA A 35 -3.36 0.32 13.25
C ALA A 35 -3.14 -0.68 12.09
N ALA A 36 -3.89 -0.56 10.98
CA ALA A 36 -3.68 -1.36 9.79
C ALA A 36 -2.37 -0.97 9.07
N ALA A 37 -2.10 0.32 8.94
CA ALA A 37 -0.86 0.85 8.34
C ALA A 37 0.37 0.40 9.13
N ALA A 38 0.34 0.49 10.46
CA ALA A 38 1.42 0.03 11.34
C ALA A 38 1.68 -1.48 11.23
N LYS A 39 0.66 -2.29 10.95
CA LYS A 39 0.82 -3.73 10.68
C LYS A 39 1.44 -3.99 9.32
N LEU A 40 0.99 -3.27 8.29
CA LEU A 40 1.54 -3.35 6.94
C LEU A 40 3.01 -2.91 6.88
N ALA A 41 3.38 -1.86 7.61
CA ALA A 41 4.75 -1.36 7.68
C ALA A 41 5.77 -2.35 8.25
N GLN A 42 5.30 -3.39 8.97
CA GLN A 42 6.16 -4.46 9.50
C GLN A 42 6.27 -5.67 8.55
N ARG A 43 5.55 -5.65 7.42
CA ARG A 43 5.58 -6.74 6.45
C ARG A 43 6.73 -6.52 5.46
N PRO A 44 7.42 -7.59 5.05
CA PRO A 44 8.42 -7.48 3.99
C PRO A 44 7.81 -6.95 2.70
N VAL A 45 8.49 -6.01 2.03
CA VAL A 45 8.10 -5.52 0.71
C VAL A 45 9.07 -6.03 -0.34
N ALA A 46 8.53 -6.71 -1.35
CA ALA A 46 9.28 -7.06 -2.54
C ALA A 46 9.07 -5.98 -3.60
N ARG A 47 10.16 -5.51 -4.22
CA ARG A 47 10.09 -4.55 -5.33
C ARG A 47 10.70 -5.14 -6.59
N GLU A 48 10.00 -5.01 -7.70
CA GLU A 48 10.46 -5.36 -9.04
C GLU A 48 10.12 -4.21 -10.01
N GLY A 49 11.13 -3.43 -10.40
CA GLY A 49 10.94 -2.25 -11.24
C GLY A 49 10.01 -1.22 -10.60
N ASP A 50 8.86 -1.01 -11.23
CA ASP A 50 7.79 -0.10 -10.81
C ASP A 50 6.63 -0.82 -10.10
N GLU A 51 6.82 -2.07 -9.66
CA GLU A 51 5.85 -2.82 -8.86
C GLU A 51 6.38 -3.13 -7.45
N TRP A 52 5.53 -2.89 -6.45
CA TRP A 52 5.75 -3.28 -5.06
C TRP A 52 4.72 -4.32 -4.67
N ARG A 53 5.18 -5.39 -4.02
CA ARG A 53 4.36 -6.55 -3.66
C ARG A 53 4.51 -6.85 -2.17
N VAL A 54 3.37 -6.97 -1.49
CA VAL A 54 3.30 -7.22 -0.05
C VAL A 54 2.25 -8.28 0.24
N GLN A 55 2.67 -9.37 0.86
CA GLN A 55 1.74 -10.41 1.31
C GLN A 55 1.03 -9.94 2.59
N VAL A 56 -0.25 -9.60 2.51
CA VAL A 56 -1.06 -9.01 3.60
C VAL A 56 -1.57 -10.08 4.57
N ASP A 57 -1.78 -11.30 4.10
CA ASP A 57 -2.06 -12.51 4.88
C ASP A 57 -1.82 -13.74 3.97
N GLU A 58 -2.26 -14.94 4.33
CA GLU A 58 -2.04 -16.15 3.52
C GLU A 58 -2.74 -16.11 2.14
N GLU A 59 -3.78 -15.29 1.99
CA GLU A 59 -4.64 -15.27 0.79
C GLU A 59 -4.60 -13.92 0.04
N ALA A 60 -4.19 -12.84 0.71
CA ALA A 60 -4.24 -11.48 0.16
C ALA A 60 -2.85 -10.94 -0.21
N LEU A 61 -2.67 -10.65 -1.49
CA LEU A 61 -1.52 -9.92 -2.03
C LEU A 61 -1.90 -8.46 -2.30
N LEU A 62 -1.10 -7.52 -1.79
CA LEU A 62 -1.14 -6.12 -2.18
C LEU A 62 -0.09 -5.86 -3.26
N VAL A 63 -0.52 -5.25 -4.37
CA VAL A 63 0.34 -4.78 -5.45
C VAL A 63 0.15 -3.28 -5.61
N LEU A 64 1.26 -2.54 -5.58
CA LEU A 64 1.30 -1.12 -5.92
C LEU A 64 2.09 -0.95 -7.21
N HIS A 65 1.47 -0.32 -8.20
CA HIS A 65 2.17 0.17 -9.38
C HIS A 65 2.56 1.62 -9.13
N ALA A 66 3.84 1.96 -9.24
CA ALA A 66 4.29 3.32 -8.99
C ALA A 66 5.43 3.69 -9.94
N PRO A 67 5.12 3.94 -11.21
CA PRO A 67 6.11 4.40 -12.18
C PRO A 67 6.72 5.73 -11.70
N GLY A 68 8.05 5.79 -11.67
CA GLY A 68 8.76 6.94 -11.11
C GLY A 68 8.73 7.02 -9.58
N GLY A 69 8.31 5.94 -8.91
CA GLY A 69 8.31 5.83 -7.45
C GLY A 69 7.12 6.48 -6.74
N VAL A 70 6.06 6.84 -7.47
CA VAL A 70 4.85 7.45 -6.90
C VAL A 70 3.58 6.75 -7.39
N VAL A 71 2.72 6.34 -6.47
CA VAL A 71 1.33 5.94 -6.76
C VAL A 71 0.54 7.20 -7.11
N ALA A 72 0.11 7.30 -8.37
CA ALA A 72 -0.48 8.51 -8.92
C ALA A 72 -2.01 8.49 -8.91
N GLY A 73 -2.63 7.31 -8.89
CA GLY A 73 -4.08 7.14 -8.80
C GLY A 73 -4.52 5.86 -8.08
N PRO A 74 -5.82 5.73 -7.78
CA PRO A 74 -6.37 4.57 -7.09
C PRO A 74 -6.26 3.26 -7.89
N GLY A 75 -6.32 3.33 -9.23
CA GLY A 75 -6.19 2.16 -10.11
C GLY A 75 -4.79 1.51 -10.12
N ASP A 76 -3.81 2.23 -9.57
CA ASP A 76 -2.44 1.75 -9.37
C ASP A 76 -2.32 0.89 -8.09
N VAL A 77 -3.36 0.82 -7.27
CA VAL A 77 -3.42 0.04 -6.03
C VAL A 77 -4.34 -1.15 -6.23
N ARG A 78 -3.81 -2.37 -6.08
CA ARG A 78 -4.59 -3.60 -6.18
C ARG A 78 -4.41 -4.42 -4.92
N CYS A 79 -5.50 -4.68 -4.22
CA CYS A 79 -5.52 -5.61 -3.09
C CYS A 79 -6.27 -6.87 -3.50
N GLY A 80 -5.71 -8.05 -3.23
CA GLY A 80 -6.43 -9.32 -3.36
C GLY A 80 -7.45 -9.57 -2.25
N CYS A 81 -7.58 -8.64 -1.29
CA CYS A 81 -8.51 -8.76 -0.17
C CYS A 81 -9.98 -8.66 -0.62
N LEU A 82 -10.87 -9.34 0.09
CA LEU A 82 -12.34 -9.30 -0.14
C LEU A 82 -12.97 -7.89 -0.04
N LEU A 83 -12.21 -6.92 0.46
CA LEU A 83 -12.62 -5.51 0.60
C LEU A 83 -11.96 -4.61 -0.44
N ALA A 84 -11.29 -5.17 -1.45
CA ALA A 84 -10.69 -4.37 -2.50
C ALA A 84 -11.77 -3.55 -3.21
N PRO A 85 -11.53 -2.24 -3.43
CA PRO A 85 -12.40 -1.43 -4.28
C PRO A 85 -12.52 -2.09 -5.67
N ALA A 86 -13.74 -2.14 -6.21
CA ALA A 86 -14.00 -2.58 -7.58
C ALA A 86 -13.52 -1.54 -8.60
#